data_AF-G8PT91-F1
#
_entry.id   AF-G8PT91-F1
#
_cell.length_a   1.000
_cell.length_b   1.000
_cell.length_c   1.000
_cell.angle_alpha   90.00
_cell.angle_beta   90.00
_cell.angle_gamma   90.00
#
_symmetry.space_group_name_H-M   'P 1'
#
loop_
_entity.id
_entity.type
_entity.pdbx_description
1 polymer ?
#
loop_
_entity_poly.entity_id
_entity_poly.type
_entity_poly.pdbx_seq_one_letter_code
_entity_poly.pdbx_strand_id
1 'polypeptide(L)'
;MIWNRTKFVYDAVVLATVGAYLGIYIYVAPMFQTVTRPIDWDIYKAQAFGTCVFFLLTFILCIGPMARLDKRFLPLLYNRRHLGVITCVLAYFHVDNILGWYNAFSPINRYVSVFMVNTSFDRFLGFPFEILGVFALLILTILAVTSHDFWLHFLKPTLWKFLHMGIYLAYALIVAHVALGALQSAAGPFMTTAVGASVALVVTLHLLAARKEHLIDTQQNDVDDTGKWMDAGDPKDVPDKRARIISITDDERVAIFRNGKKLSAISNVCAHQNGPLGEGKIVYGCVTCPWHGYQYRLEDGKSPPPFTEQISTYRLKLENGRLWLNIEALPPGTYVEPVVSPMVAEGS
;
A
#
# COMPACT_ATOMS: atom_id res chain seq x y z
N MET A 1 -3.21 -13.35 -11.53
CA MET A 1 -2.84 -12.05 -12.14
C MET A 1 -2.30 -12.31 -13.52
N ILE A 2 -2.87 -11.72 -14.58
CA ILE A 2 -2.25 -11.76 -15.91
C ILE A 2 -1.00 -10.87 -15.87
N TRP A 3 0.16 -11.43 -16.23
CA TRP A 3 1.40 -10.69 -16.39
C TRP A 3 1.28 -9.79 -17.63
N ASN A 4 1.66 -8.52 -17.49
CA ASN A 4 1.65 -7.56 -18.59
C ASN A 4 2.99 -6.82 -18.66
N ARG A 5 3.26 -6.16 -19.79
CA ARG A 5 4.52 -5.45 -20.02
C ARG A 5 4.85 -4.46 -18.91
N THR A 6 3.85 -3.74 -18.40
CA THR A 6 4.04 -2.75 -17.33
C THR A 6 4.56 -3.39 -16.04
N LYS A 7 4.04 -4.57 -15.65
CA LYS A 7 4.53 -5.32 -14.48
C LYS A 7 5.95 -5.81 -14.67
N PHE A 8 6.28 -6.35 -15.85
CA PHE A 8 7.66 -6.78 -16.14
C PHE A 8 8.65 -5.62 -16.08
N VAL A 9 8.30 -4.47 -16.66
CA VAL A 9 9.15 -3.27 -16.60
C VAL A 9 9.30 -2.79 -15.16
N TYR A 10 8.20 -2.76 -14.39
CA TYR A 10 8.23 -2.38 -12.98
C TYR A 10 9.18 -3.29 -12.17
N ASP A 11 9.03 -4.61 -12.28
CA ASP A 11 9.86 -5.56 -11.56
C ASP A 11 11.34 -5.47 -11.98
N ALA A 12 11.61 -5.28 -13.27
CA ALA A 12 12.96 -5.06 -13.77
C ALA A 12 13.60 -3.78 -13.19
N VAL A 13 12.85 -2.68 -13.12
CA VAL A 13 13.32 -1.42 -12.51
C VAL A 13 13.58 -1.59 -11.02
N VAL A 14 12.69 -2.28 -10.30
CA VAL A 14 12.88 -2.55 -8.86
C VAL A 14 14.14 -3.40 -8.64
N LEU A 15 14.29 -4.50 -9.37
CA LEU A 15 15.44 -5.39 -9.27
C LEU A 15 16.75 -4.68 -9.65
N ALA A 16 16.74 -3.86 -10.70
CA ALA A 16 17.90 -3.05 -11.08
C ALA A 16 18.25 -2.02 -10.00
N THR A 17 17.26 -1.37 -9.38
CA THR A 17 17.47 -0.40 -8.29
C THR A 17 18.04 -1.07 -7.05
N VAL A 18 17.49 -2.23 -6.66
CA VAL A 18 18.01 -3.04 -5.55
C VAL A 18 19.42 -3.52 -5.83
N GLY A 19 19.67 -4.04 -7.04
CA GLY A 19 21.00 -4.50 -7.47
C GLY A 19 22.02 -3.36 -7.47
N ALA A 20 21.65 -2.18 -7.95
CA ALA A 20 22.49 -0.99 -7.91
C ALA A 20 22.78 -0.55 -6.48
N TYR A 21 21.78 -0.49 -5.60
CA TYR A 21 21.96 -0.16 -4.19
C TYR A 21 22.94 -1.12 -3.51
N LEU A 22 22.70 -2.43 -3.63
CA LEU A 22 23.55 -3.46 -3.04
C LEU A 22 24.96 -3.44 -3.65
N GLY A 23 25.07 -3.25 -4.96
CA GLY A 23 26.36 -3.19 -5.65
C GLY A 23 27.19 -1.98 -5.23
N ILE A 24 26.57 -0.81 -5.13
CA ILE A 24 27.23 0.41 -4.61
C ILE A 24 27.65 0.19 -3.16
N TYR A 25 26.75 -0.33 -2.32
CA TYR A 25 27.05 -0.54 -0.91
C TYR A 25 28.19 -1.55 -0.73
N ILE A 26 28.16 -2.70 -1.41
CA ILE A 26 29.11 -3.79 -1.19
C ILE A 26 30.47 -3.53 -1.85
N TYR A 27 30.49 -2.97 -3.07
CA TYR A 27 31.72 -2.88 -3.86
C TYR A 27 32.31 -1.48 -3.94
N VAL A 28 31.48 -0.43 -3.87
CA VAL A 28 31.94 0.97 -4.07
C VAL A 28 32.17 1.68 -2.75
N ALA A 29 31.21 1.60 -1.81
CA ALA A 29 31.29 2.31 -0.53
C ALA A 29 32.55 1.97 0.30
N PRO A 30 33.04 0.71 0.36
CA PRO A 30 34.29 0.38 1.06
C PRO A 30 35.51 1.15 0.56
N MET A 31 35.53 1.50 -0.74
CA MET A 31 36.66 2.22 -1.35
C MET A 31 36.82 3.64 -0.79
N PHE A 32 35.78 4.18 -0.16
CA PHE A 32 35.76 5.54 0.41
C PHE A 32 35.80 5.55 1.94
N GLN A 33 35.82 4.38 2.58
CA GLN A 33 35.89 4.31 4.04
C GLN A 33 37.34 4.46 4.50
N THR A 34 37.57 5.31 5.50
CA THR A 34 38.85 5.34 6.22
C THR A 34 38.92 4.13 7.14
N VAL A 35 39.48 3.04 6.64
CA VAL A 35 39.49 1.73 7.30
C VAL A 35 40.53 1.73 8.43
N THR A 36 40.09 1.92 9.68
CA THR A 36 40.94 1.72 10.87
C THR A 36 40.94 0.27 11.36
N ARG A 37 39.99 -0.56 10.90
CA ARG A 37 39.88 -2.00 11.16
C ARG A 37 39.44 -2.74 9.89
N PRO A 38 39.95 -3.96 9.63
CA PRO A 38 39.55 -4.76 8.47
C PRO A 38 38.02 -4.92 8.39
N ILE A 39 37.48 -4.89 7.18
CA ILE A 39 36.05 -5.09 6.93
C ILE A 39 35.72 -6.57 7.12
N ASP A 40 34.78 -6.85 8.02
CA ASP A 40 34.14 -8.15 8.10
C ASP A 40 33.05 -8.24 7.03
N TRP A 41 33.28 -9.06 6.01
CA TRP A 41 32.43 -9.10 4.83
C TRP A 41 31.02 -9.64 5.09
N ASP A 42 30.84 -10.53 6.07
CA ASP A 42 29.52 -11.10 6.34
C ASP A 42 28.65 -10.10 7.10
N ILE A 43 29.22 -9.40 8.09
CA ILE A 43 28.55 -8.27 8.76
C ILE A 43 28.25 -7.16 7.75
N TYR A 44 29.21 -6.83 6.88
CA TYR A 44 29.05 -5.74 5.92
C TYR A 44 27.94 -6.02 4.90
N LYS A 45 27.87 -7.25 4.37
CA LYS A 45 26.76 -7.69 3.52
C LYS A 45 25.44 -7.67 4.27
N ALA A 46 25.41 -8.16 5.51
CA ALA A 46 24.20 -8.12 6.33
C ALA A 46 23.69 -6.68 6.53
N GLN A 47 24.57 -5.71 6.74
CA GLN A 47 24.21 -4.29 6.80
C GLN A 47 23.66 -3.77 5.46
N ALA A 48 24.26 -4.17 4.33
CA ALA A 48 23.77 -3.80 3.00
C ALA A 48 22.33 -4.30 2.76
N PHE A 49 22.07 -5.58 3.01
CA PHE A 49 20.72 -6.14 2.89
C PHE A 49 19.75 -5.54 3.91
N GLY A 50 20.16 -5.39 5.17
CA GLY A 50 19.32 -4.87 6.24
C GLY A 50 18.89 -3.41 6.01
N THR A 51 19.80 -2.55 5.56
CA THR A 51 19.47 -1.16 5.20
C THR A 51 18.61 -1.08 3.96
N CYS A 52 18.86 -1.93 2.95
CA CYS A 52 18.01 -2.03 1.77
C CYS A 52 16.56 -2.40 2.15
N VAL A 53 16.39 -3.42 2.99
CA VAL A 53 15.09 -3.86 3.51
C VAL A 53 14.40 -2.73 4.27
N PHE A 54 15.12 -2.02 5.14
CA PHE A 54 14.58 -0.89 5.91
C PHE A 54 14.05 0.23 5.02
N PHE A 55 14.83 0.66 4.02
CA PHE A 55 14.42 1.74 3.12
C PHE A 55 13.30 1.31 2.16
N LEU A 56 13.34 0.08 1.64
CA LEU A 56 12.26 -0.47 0.82
C LEU A 56 10.95 -0.53 1.60
N LEU A 57 10.99 -1.02 2.84
CA LEU A 57 9.80 -1.09 3.69
C LEU A 57 9.26 0.32 4.01
N THR A 58 10.13 1.26 4.36
CA THR A 58 9.75 2.67 4.54
C THR A 58 9.06 3.22 3.30
N PHE A 59 9.64 2.99 2.11
CA PHE A 59 9.06 3.43 0.85
C PHE A 59 7.69 2.77 0.59
N ILE A 60 7.53 1.46 0.85
CA ILE A 60 6.25 0.75 0.73
C ILE A 60 5.16 1.43 1.57
N LEU A 61 5.45 1.77 2.83
CA LEU A 61 4.48 2.44 3.70
C LEU A 61 4.12 3.84 3.20
N CYS A 62 5.02 4.53 2.52
CA CYS A 62 4.75 5.85 1.93
C CYS A 62 3.83 5.78 0.69
N ILE A 63 3.84 4.69 -0.08
CA ILE A 63 3.09 4.58 -1.35
C ILE A 63 1.59 4.85 -1.16
N GLY A 64 0.99 4.30 -0.10
CA GLY A 64 -0.44 4.46 0.19
C GLY A 64 -0.86 5.92 0.37
N PRO A 65 -0.33 6.62 1.39
CA PRO A 65 -0.59 8.05 1.57
C PRO A 65 -0.20 8.90 0.37
N MET A 66 0.93 8.63 -0.31
CA MET A 66 1.32 9.39 -1.51
C MET A 66 0.29 9.26 -2.62
N ALA A 67 -0.27 8.07 -2.85
CA ALA A 67 -1.32 7.86 -3.86
C ALA A 67 -2.63 8.59 -3.53
N ARG A 68 -2.97 8.73 -2.24
CA ARG A 68 -4.13 9.51 -1.79
C ARG A 68 -3.90 11.01 -1.95
N LEU A 69 -2.70 11.48 -1.66
CA LEU A 69 -2.34 12.90 -1.80
C LEU A 69 -2.22 13.29 -3.28
N ASP A 70 -1.61 12.43 -4.11
CA ASP A 70 -1.33 12.68 -5.52
C ASP A 70 -1.54 11.40 -6.37
N LYS A 71 -2.42 11.52 -7.37
CA LYS A 71 -2.82 10.41 -8.26
C LYS A 71 -1.67 9.88 -9.13
N ARG A 72 -0.55 10.62 -9.28
CA ARG A 72 0.64 10.18 -10.02
C ARG A 72 1.28 8.92 -9.41
N PHE A 73 1.05 8.65 -8.12
CA PHE A 73 1.60 7.49 -7.41
C PHE A 73 0.70 6.24 -7.49
N LEU A 74 -0.49 6.30 -8.10
CA LEU A 74 -1.37 5.14 -8.26
C LEU A 74 -0.72 3.94 -8.98
N PRO A 75 0.14 4.11 -10.01
CA PRO A 75 0.85 2.98 -10.61
C PRO A 75 1.78 2.23 -9.63
N LEU A 76 2.34 2.93 -8.65
CA LEU A 76 3.16 2.30 -7.60
C LEU A 76 2.29 1.55 -6.59
N LEU A 77 1.12 2.10 -6.25
CA LEU A 77 0.15 1.45 -5.37
C LEU A 77 -0.27 0.08 -5.91
N TYR A 78 -0.52 0.00 -7.22
CA TYR A 78 -0.92 -1.22 -7.90
C TYR A 78 0.13 -2.35 -7.81
N ASN A 79 1.42 -1.99 -7.83
CA ASN A 79 2.52 -2.97 -7.82
C ASN A 79 3.22 -3.11 -6.44
N ARG A 80 2.68 -2.49 -5.38
CA ARG A 80 3.29 -2.51 -4.03
C ARG A 80 3.48 -3.92 -3.46
N ARG A 81 2.65 -4.88 -3.88
CA ARG A 81 2.76 -6.30 -3.47
C ARG A 81 4.07 -6.92 -3.91
N HIS A 82 4.49 -6.67 -5.16
CA HIS A 82 5.74 -7.21 -5.70
C HIS A 82 6.93 -6.70 -4.87
N LEU A 83 6.90 -5.40 -4.55
CA LEU A 83 7.90 -4.77 -3.70
C LEU A 83 7.95 -5.40 -2.30
N GLY A 84 6.79 -5.68 -1.68
CA GLY A 84 6.71 -6.36 -0.39
C GLY A 84 7.32 -7.76 -0.40
N VAL A 85 7.07 -8.55 -1.45
CA VAL A 85 7.67 -9.89 -1.61
C VAL A 85 9.20 -9.78 -1.78
N ILE A 86 9.68 -8.85 -2.60
CA ILE A 86 11.13 -8.59 -2.77
C ILE A 86 11.77 -8.20 -1.43
N THR A 87 11.16 -7.30 -0.67
CA THR A 87 11.62 -6.91 0.68
C THR A 87 11.72 -8.11 1.61
N CYS A 88 10.73 -9.02 1.60
CA CYS A 88 10.77 -10.25 2.39
C CYS A 88 11.94 -11.17 1.98
N VAL A 89 12.18 -11.34 0.68
CA VAL A 89 13.30 -12.15 0.16
C VAL A 89 14.65 -11.54 0.59
N LEU A 90 14.81 -10.23 0.47
CA LEU A 90 16.04 -9.54 0.92
C LEU A 90 16.24 -9.64 2.44
N ALA A 91 15.16 -9.67 3.23
CA ALA A 91 15.23 -9.90 4.66
C ALA A 91 15.77 -11.29 5.00
N TYR A 92 15.42 -12.32 4.23
CA TYR A 92 16.03 -13.66 4.38
C TYR A 92 17.52 -13.65 4.04
N PHE A 93 17.96 -12.92 3.01
CA PHE A 93 19.39 -12.74 2.74
C PHE A 93 20.11 -12.02 3.89
N HIS A 94 19.50 -10.98 4.48
CA HIS A 94 20.03 -10.32 5.67
C HIS A 94 20.22 -11.31 6.83
N VAL A 95 19.20 -12.12 7.13
CA VAL A 95 19.26 -13.13 8.20
C VAL A 95 20.32 -14.18 7.92
N ASP A 96 20.43 -14.68 6.69
CA ASP A 96 21.41 -15.71 6.31
C ASP A 96 22.85 -15.24 6.53
N ASN A 97 23.17 -13.99 6.17
CA ASN A 97 24.51 -13.41 6.40
C ASN A 97 24.82 -13.27 7.90
N ILE A 98 23.86 -12.81 8.73
CA ILE A 98 24.04 -12.69 10.19
C ILE A 98 24.22 -14.06 10.84
N LEU A 99 23.36 -15.03 10.51
CA LEU A 99 23.41 -16.36 11.10
C LEU A 99 24.65 -17.13 10.68
N GLY A 100 25.11 -16.94 9.43
CA GLY A 100 26.36 -17.50 8.93
C GLY A 100 27.56 -17.03 9.74
N TRP A 101 27.64 -15.72 10.01
CA TRP A 101 28.74 -15.13 10.79
C TRP A 101 28.76 -15.58 12.25
N TYR A 102 27.65 -15.38 12.99
CA TYR A 102 27.58 -15.67 14.43
C TYR A 102 27.78 -17.16 14.76
N ASN A 103 27.48 -18.05 13.81
CA ASN A 103 27.55 -19.50 14.02
C ASN A 103 28.69 -20.18 13.28
N ALA A 104 29.55 -19.42 12.58
CA ALA A 104 30.74 -19.97 11.91
C ALA A 104 31.64 -20.77 12.88
N PHE A 105 31.61 -20.43 14.17
CA PHE A 105 32.44 -21.04 15.21
C PHE A 105 31.65 -21.47 16.46
N SER A 106 30.31 -21.52 16.39
CA SER A 106 29.45 -21.88 17.54
C SER A 106 29.00 -23.34 17.45
N PRO A 107 29.04 -24.11 18.57
CA PRO A 107 28.46 -25.45 18.62
C PRO A 107 26.92 -25.44 18.70
N ILE A 108 26.30 -24.27 18.91
CA ILE A 108 24.85 -24.11 19.04
C ILE A 108 24.23 -24.03 17.64
N ASN A 109 23.05 -24.62 17.46
CA ASN A 109 22.30 -24.48 16.23
C ASN A 109 22.03 -23.00 15.90
N ARG A 110 22.28 -22.62 14.64
CA ARG A 110 22.19 -21.22 14.20
C ARG A 110 20.87 -20.52 14.52
N TYR A 111 19.75 -21.22 14.41
CA TYR A 111 18.43 -20.65 14.66
C TYR A 111 18.13 -20.52 16.15
N VAL A 112 18.67 -21.43 16.97
CA VAL A 112 18.52 -21.40 18.43
C VAL A 112 19.38 -20.29 19.04
N SER A 113 20.56 -20.03 18.46
CA SER A 113 21.50 -19.01 18.95
C SER A 113 20.86 -17.62 19.12
N VAL A 114 19.97 -17.24 18.20
CA VAL A 114 19.28 -15.94 18.20
C VAL A 114 18.46 -15.69 19.46
N PHE A 115 17.94 -16.75 20.09
CA PHE A 115 17.10 -16.64 21.27
C PHE A 115 17.86 -16.85 22.60
N MET A 116 19.11 -17.32 22.53
CA MET A 116 19.85 -17.76 23.71
C MET A 116 21.08 -16.91 24.02
N VAL A 117 21.66 -16.21 23.03
CA VAL A 117 22.92 -15.46 23.22
C VAL A 117 22.72 -14.19 24.05
N ASN A 118 21.59 -13.51 23.90
CA ASN A 118 21.27 -12.32 24.69
C ASN A 118 19.85 -12.42 25.25
N THR A 119 19.74 -12.34 26.59
CA THR A 119 18.47 -12.47 27.33
C THR A 119 18.21 -11.25 28.23
N SER A 120 18.92 -10.14 28.02
CA SER A 120 18.84 -8.94 28.85
C SER A 120 17.63 -8.05 28.51
N PHE A 121 16.41 -8.59 28.67
CA PHE A 121 15.16 -7.88 28.34
C PHE A 121 14.88 -6.66 29.22
N ASP A 122 15.55 -6.55 30.36
CA ASP A 122 15.41 -5.48 31.36
C ASP A 122 16.30 -4.25 31.07
N ARG A 123 17.22 -4.32 30.09
CA ARG A 123 18.19 -3.26 29.80
C ARG A 123 17.99 -2.66 28.43
N PHE A 124 17.93 -1.34 28.32
CA PHE A 124 17.75 -0.67 27.03
C PHE A 124 18.96 -0.85 26.08
N LEU A 125 20.19 -0.52 26.52
CA LEU A 125 21.42 -0.67 25.74
C LEU A 125 21.95 -2.12 25.65
N GLY A 126 21.23 -3.08 26.22
CA GLY A 126 21.53 -4.52 26.12
C GLY A 126 20.36 -5.35 25.61
N PHE A 127 19.26 -4.71 25.22
CA PHE A 127 18.04 -5.41 24.81
C PHE A 127 18.33 -6.31 23.61
N PRO A 128 17.86 -7.57 23.58
CA PRO A 128 18.06 -8.51 22.47
C PRO A 128 17.23 -8.09 21.26
N PHE A 129 17.74 -7.11 20.52
CA PHE A 129 17.06 -6.50 19.37
C PHE A 129 16.88 -7.49 18.21
N GLU A 130 17.63 -8.59 18.18
CA GLU A 130 17.53 -9.68 17.20
C GLU A 130 16.13 -10.31 17.21
N ILE A 131 15.52 -10.46 18.39
CA ILE A 131 14.18 -11.02 18.56
C ILE A 131 13.12 -10.15 17.88
N LEU A 132 13.29 -8.82 17.89
CA LEU A 132 12.41 -7.89 17.17
C LEU A 132 12.49 -8.15 15.66
N GLY A 133 13.70 -8.41 15.15
CA GLY A 133 13.94 -8.77 13.76
C GLY A 133 13.26 -10.10 13.38
N VAL A 134 13.30 -11.10 14.25
CA VAL A 134 12.64 -12.39 14.04
C VAL A 134 11.12 -12.24 13.95
N PHE A 135 10.50 -11.52 14.90
CA PHE A 135 9.05 -11.29 14.86
C PHE A 135 8.63 -10.46 13.65
N ALA A 136 9.42 -9.47 13.26
CA ALA A 136 9.18 -8.72 12.04
C ALA A 136 9.26 -9.61 10.79
N LEU A 137 10.29 -10.45 10.69
CA LEU A 137 10.45 -11.40 9.59
C LEU A 137 9.25 -12.36 9.52
N LEU A 138 8.78 -12.88 10.65
CA LEU A 138 7.59 -13.74 10.68
C LEU A 138 6.35 -13.04 10.10
N ILE A 139 6.10 -11.78 10.50
CA ILE A 139 4.98 -11.00 9.97
C ILE A 139 5.18 -10.75 8.46
N LEU A 140 6.37 -10.36 8.02
CA LEU A 140 6.67 -10.14 6.61
C LEU A 140 6.49 -11.41 5.78
N THR A 141 6.89 -12.58 6.29
CA THR A 141 6.70 -13.87 5.64
C THR A 141 5.22 -14.21 5.52
N ILE A 142 4.44 -14.03 6.59
CA ILE A 142 2.99 -14.24 6.54
C ILE A 142 2.37 -13.33 5.47
N LEU A 143 2.74 -12.05 5.44
CA LEU A 143 2.27 -11.10 4.44
C LEU A 143 2.67 -11.49 3.02
N ALA A 144 3.93 -11.89 2.80
CA ALA A 144 4.43 -12.28 1.49
C ALA A 144 3.72 -13.54 0.97
N VAL A 145 3.60 -14.57 1.81
CA VAL A 145 2.93 -15.83 1.45
C VAL A 145 1.45 -15.57 1.19
N THR A 146 0.73 -14.95 2.13
CA THR A 146 -0.72 -14.69 2.00
C THR A 146 -1.06 -13.68 0.91
N SER A 147 -0.07 -12.93 0.40
CA SER A 147 -0.28 -12.10 -0.77
C SER A 147 -0.54 -12.92 -2.04
N HIS A 148 -0.04 -14.16 -2.14
CA HIS A 148 -0.17 -14.97 -3.36
C HIS A 148 -1.64 -15.21 -3.75
N ASP A 149 -1.96 -15.18 -5.05
CA ASP A 149 -3.34 -15.25 -5.56
C ASP A 149 -4.07 -16.50 -5.05
N PHE A 150 -3.35 -17.62 -4.98
CA PHE A 150 -3.83 -18.86 -4.36
C PHE A 150 -4.46 -18.62 -2.97
N TRP A 151 -3.74 -17.95 -2.06
CA TRP A 151 -4.22 -17.70 -0.70
C TRP A 151 -5.34 -16.66 -0.66
N LEU A 152 -5.29 -15.64 -1.54
CA LEU A 152 -6.29 -14.59 -1.59
C LEU A 152 -7.70 -15.13 -1.85
N HIS A 153 -7.84 -16.22 -2.61
CA HIS A 153 -9.13 -16.87 -2.84
C HIS A 153 -9.76 -17.46 -1.57
N PHE A 154 -8.96 -17.79 -0.56
CA PHE A 154 -9.44 -18.37 0.71
C PHE A 154 -9.60 -17.33 1.82
N LEU A 155 -9.05 -16.12 1.65
CA LEU A 155 -9.04 -15.09 2.67
C LEU A 155 -10.28 -14.20 2.57
N LYS A 156 -11.11 -14.22 3.62
CA LYS A 156 -12.20 -13.26 3.77
C LYS A 156 -11.63 -11.82 3.83
N PRO A 157 -12.35 -10.80 3.34
CA PRO A 157 -11.89 -9.41 3.35
C PRO A 157 -11.46 -8.90 4.74
N THR A 158 -12.16 -9.31 5.79
CA THR A 158 -11.84 -8.94 7.18
C THR A 158 -10.51 -9.52 7.65
N LEU A 159 -10.27 -10.80 7.39
CA LEU A 159 -9.02 -11.48 7.73
C LEU A 159 -7.85 -10.94 6.90
N TRP A 160 -8.05 -10.71 5.60
CA TRP A 160 -7.04 -10.09 4.75
C TRP A 160 -6.65 -8.71 5.27
N LYS A 161 -7.62 -7.87 5.65
CA LYS A 161 -7.37 -6.54 6.22
C LYS A 161 -6.62 -6.64 7.54
N PHE A 162 -7.02 -7.54 8.44
CA PHE A 162 -6.31 -7.78 9.70
C PHE A 162 -4.84 -8.15 9.48
N LEU A 163 -4.58 -9.14 8.61
CA LEU A 163 -3.22 -9.55 8.25
C LEU A 163 -2.44 -8.37 7.67
N HIS A 164 -3.02 -7.65 6.71
CA HIS A 164 -2.39 -6.51 6.06
C HIS A 164 -2.02 -5.39 7.04
N MET A 165 -2.85 -5.13 8.05
CA MET A 165 -2.53 -4.15 9.12
C MET A 165 -1.34 -4.55 9.98
N GLY A 166 -0.96 -5.85 9.99
CA GLY A 166 0.27 -6.33 10.61
C GLY A 166 1.54 -5.65 10.09
N ILE A 167 1.51 -5.04 8.89
CA ILE A 167 2.65 -4.31 8.32
C ILE A 167 3.13 -3.16 9.23
N TYR A 168 2.23 -2.50 9.95
CA TYR A 168 2.60 -1.41 10.87
C TYR A 168 3.36 -1.94 12.09
N LEU A 169 2.93 -3.09 12.62
CA LEU A 169 3.66 -3.77 13.69
C LEU A 169 5.04 -4.25 13.20
N ALA A 170 5.11 -4.86 12.01
CA ALA A 170 6.39 -5.25 11.41
C ALA A 170 7.32 -4.05 11.24
N TYR A 171 6.80 -2.91 10.76
CA TYR A 171 7.59 -1.69 10.61
C TYR A 171 8.08 -1.14 11.95
N ALA A 172 7.23 -1.09 12.97
CA ALA A 172 7.62 -0.67 14.32
C ALA A 172 8.72 -1.56 14.90
N LEU A 173 8.59 -2.88 14.75
CA LEU A 173 9.60 -3.85 15.17
C LEU A 173 10.92 -3.66 14.41
N ILE A 174 10.87 -3.40 13.10
CA ILE A 174 12.06 -3.14 12.29
C ILE A 174 12.73 -1.81 12.66
N VAL A 175 11.96 -0.75 12.88
CA VAL A 175 12.48 0.53 13.35
C VAL A 175 13.20 0.34 14.68
N ALA A 176 12.59 -0.38 15.64
CA ALA A 176 13.21 -0.68 16.92
C ALA A 176 14.46 -1.57 16.78
N HIS A 177 14.40 -2.62 15.96
CA HIS A 177 15.53 -3.50 15.64
C HIS A 177 16.73 -2.71 15.10
N VAL A 178 16.50 -1.86 14.09
CA VAL A 178 17.55 -1.07 13.44
C VAL A 178 18.06 0.05 14.35
N ALA A 179 17.19 0.74 15.09
CA ALA A 179 17.58 1.79 16.00
C ALA A 179 18.43 1.26 17.17
N LEU A 180 17.99 0.17 17.81
CA LEU A 180 18.76 -0.46 18.89
C LEU A 180 20.08 -1.03 18.38
N GLY A 181 20.08 -1.70 17.22
CA GLY A 181 21.31 -2.19 16.59
C GLY A 181 22.30 -1.05 16.29
N ALA A 182 21.82 0.08 15.76
CA ALA A 182 22.65 1.27 15.51
C ALA A 182 23.21 1.87 16.80
N LEU A 183 22.42 1.96 17.86
CA LEU A 183 22.85 2.46 19.16
C LEU A 183 23.88 1.54 19.83
N GLN A 184 23.64 0.22 19.82
CA GLN A 184 24.52 -0.78 20.45
C GLN A 184 25.83 -0.97 19.69
N SER A 185 25.82 -0.85 18.36
CA SER A 185 27.04 -0.92 17.53
C SER A 185 27.85 0.39 17.51
N ALA A 186 27.41 1.43 18.23
CA ALA A 186 27.95 2.78 18.14
C ALA A 186 28.06 3.26 16.68
N ALA A 187 27.07 2.90 15.85
CA ALA A 187 27.02 3.32 14.46
C ALA A 187 27.04 4.85 14.39
N GLY A 188 27.71 5.39 13.36
CA GLY A 188 27.76 6.83 13.13
C GLY A 188 26.37 7.47 13.05
N PRO A 189 26.28 8.81 13.21
CA PRO A 189 25.00 9.53 13.33
C PRO A 189 24.11 9.41 12.09
N PHE A 190 24.67 8.95 10.96
CA PHE A 190 23.94 8.74 9.72
C PHE A 190 22.74 7.81 9.91
N MET A 191 22.95 6.61 10.47
CA MET A 191 21.87 5.61 10.53
C MET A 191 20.78 6.00 11.52
N THR A 192 21.15 6.56 12.67
CA THR A 192 20.19 7.05 13.67
C THR A 192 19.35 8.20 13.10
N THR A 193 19.97 9.13 12.38
CA THR A 193 19.27 10.22 11.68
C THR A 193 18.37 9.70 10.58
N ALA A 194 18.84 8.73 9.79
CA ALA A 194 18.06 8.12 8.70
C ALA A 194 16.81 7.40 9.22
N VAL A 195 16.91 6.69 10.34
CA VAL A 195 15.76 6.06 11.00
C VAL A 195 14.75 7.11 11.48
N GLY A 196 15.21 8.13 12.19
CA GLY A 196 14.34 9.21 12.67
C GLY A 196 13.62 9.94 11.52
N ALA A 197 14.34 10.27 10.45
CA ALA A 197 13.78 10.90 9.25
C ALA A 197 12.76 10.00 8.54
N SER A 198 13.02 8.68 8.47
CA SER A 198 12.11 7.70 7.86
C SER A 198 10.79 7.60 8.63
N VAL A 199 10.84 7.54 9.96
CA VAL A 199 9.65 7.53 10.82
C VAL A 199 8.87 8.83 10.65
N ALA A 200 9.54 9.99 10.72
CA ALA A 200 8.92 11.29 10.55
C ALA A 200 8.21 11.43 9.20
N LEU A 201 8.85 10.98 8.11
CA LEU A 201 8.27 10.95 6.77
C LEU A 201 7.00 10.10 6.71
N VAL A 202 7.07 8.85 7.18
CA VAL A 202 5.93 7.92 7.18
C VAL A 202 4.77 8.51 7.98
N VAL A 203 5.03 9.00 9.20
CA VAL A 203 3.99 9.58 10.08
C VAL A 203 3.37 10.82 9.42
N THR A 204 4.19 11.74 8.91
CA THR A 204 3.70 12.98 8.29
C THR A 204 2.81 12.68 7.09
N LEU A 205 3.24 11.79 6.20
CA LEU A 205 2.44 11.42 5.03
C LEU A 205 1.10 10.80 5.43
N HIS A 206 1.08 9.90 6.42
CA HIS A 206 -0.16 9.30 6.90
C HIS A 206 -1.09 10.33 7.53
N LEU A 207 -0.57 11.26 8.34
CA LEU A 207 -1.37 12.34 8.94
C LEU A 207 -1.93 13.30 7.89
N LEU A 208 -1.14 13.67 6.87
CA LEU A 208 -1.60 14.52 5.77
C LEU A 208 -2.69 13.82 4.94
N ALA A 209 -2.52 12.54 4.63
CA ALA A 209 -3.52 11.75 3.94
C ALA A 209 -4.80 11.62 4.79
N ALA A 210 -4.67 11.32 6.09
CA ALA A 210 -5.82 11.23 7.00
C ALA A 210 -6.59 12.55 7.08
N ARG A 211 -5.88 13.69 7.17
CA ARG A 211 -6.51 15.02 7.16
C ARG A 211 -7.28 15.28 5.86
N LYS A 212 -6.70 14.94 4.71
CA LYS A 212 -7.37 15.08 3.41
C LYS A 212 -8.64 14.24 3.33
N GLU A 213 -8.58 12.98 3.76
CA GLU A 213 -9.72 12.06 3.74
C GLU A 213 -10.82 12.50 4.72
N HIS A 214 -10.46 12.93 5.93
CA HIS A 214 -11.41 13.45 6.91
C HIS A 214 -12.16 14.68 6.39
N LEU A 215 -11.49 15.57 5.65
CA LEU A 215 -12.16 16.73 5.04
C LEU A 215 -13.21 16.31 4.01
N ILE A 216 -12.97 15.22 3.27
CA ILE A 216 -13.94 14.66 2.31
C ILE A 216 -15.12 14.03 3.07
N ASP A 217 -14.84 13.29 4.14
CA ASP A 217 -15.89 12.62 4.94
C ASP A 217 -16.80 13.58 5.66
N THR A 218 -16.24 14.66 6.21
CA THR A 218 -17.02 15.70 6.93
C THR A 218 -17.64 16.75 6.02
N GLN A 219 -17.47 16.64 4.70
CA GLN A 219 -18.08 17.58 3.77
C GLN A 219 -19.60 17.42 3.79
N GLN A 220 -20.29 18.39 4.37
CA GLN A 220 -21.75 18.46 4.30
C GLN A 220 -22.18 18.81 2.88
N ASN A 221 -23.03 17.97 2.31
CA ASN A 221 -23.71 18.24 1.06
C ASN A 221 -25.19 18.48 1.36
N ASP A 222 -25.78 19.45 0.67
CA ASP A 222 -27.20 19.77 0.82
C ASP A 222 -28.04 18.55 0.43
N VAL A 223 -29.11 18.31 1.19
CA VAL A 223 -30.07 17.25 0.90
C VAL A 223 -31.42 17.92 0.62
N ASP A 224 -32.17 17.36 -0.33
CA ASP A 224 -33.50 17.83 -0.66
C ASP A 224 -34.51 17.61 0.48
N ASP A 225 -35.71 18.19 0.33
CA ASP A 225 -36.79 18.10 1.33
C ASP A 225 -37.22 16.66 1.64
N THR A 226 -36.96 15.71 0.72
CA THR A 226 -37.28 14.30 0.92
C THR A 226 -36.24 13.57 1.77
N GLY A 227 -35.07 14.16 1.97
CA GLY A 227 -33.94 13.52 2.65
C GLY A 227 -33.26 12.44 1.82
N LYS A 228 -33.64 12.26 0.54
CA LYS A 228 -33.17 11.14 -0.30
C LYS A 228 -32.20 11.55 -1.39
N TRP A 229 -32.22 12.81 -1.80
CA TRP A 229 -31.35 13.32 -2.85
C TRP A 229 -30.34 14.29 -2.28
N MET A 230 -29.07 13.92 -2.37
CA MET A 230 -27.94 14.73 -1.96
C MET A 230 -27.35 15.45 -3.18
N ASP A 231 -27.00 16.72 -3.01
CA ASP A 231 -26.34 17.49 -4.03
C ASP A 231 -24.90 17.00 -4.26
N ALA A 232 -24.61 16.55 -5.48
CA ALA A 232 -23.31 16.04 -5.89
C ALA A 232 -22.46 17.07 -6.65
N GLY A 233 -22.95 18.31 -6.79
CA GLY A 233 -22.26 19.45 -7.40
C GLY A 233 -22.47 19.58 -8.92
N ASP A 234 -21.53 20.27 -9.58
CA ASP A 234 -21.59 20.46 -11.03
C ASP A 234 -21.14 19.17 -11.76
N PRO A 235 -21.90 18.67 -12.75
CA PRO A 235 -21.50 17.55 -13.62
C PRO A 235 -20.09 17.69 -14.23
N LYS A 236 -19.63 18.93 -14.48
CA LYS A 236 -18.32 19.23 -15.05
C LYS A 236 -17.17 18.93 -14.08
N ASP A 237 -17.44 18.96 -12.77
CA ASP A 237 -16.47 18.64 -11.73
C ASP A 237 -16.10 17.15 -11.71
N VAL A 238 -16.87 16.29 -12.38
CA VAL A 238 -16.57 14.87 -12.52
C VAL A 238 -15.65 14.68 -13.74
N PRO A 239 -14.35 14.42 -13.59
CA PRO A 239 -13.44 14.32 -14.73
C PRO A 239 -13.73 13.09 -15.60
N ASP A 240 -13.49 13.20 -16.91
CA ASP A 240 -13.75 12.09 -17.83
C ASP A 240 -12.86 10.87 -17.52
N LYS A 241 -13.44 9.68 -17.67
CA LYS A 241 -12.86 8.37 -17.31
C LYS A 241 -12.46 8.23 -15.84
N ARG A 242 -12.92 9.13 -14.98
CA ARG A 242 -12.57 9.22 -13.57
C ARG A 242 -13.82 9.48 -12.74
N ALA A 243 -13.64 9.52 -11.43
CA ALA A 243 -14.71 9.74 -10.49
C ALA A 243 -14.53 11.01 -9.65
N ARG A 244 -15.67 11.53 -9.21
CA ARG A 244 -15.82 12.34 -8.00
C ARG A 244 -16.37 11.44 -6.90
N ILE A 245 -15.80 11.54 -5.70
CA ILE A 245 -16.23 10.76 -4.54
C ILE A 245 -17.10 11.66 -3.68
N ILE A 246 -18.26 11.15 -3.26
CA ILE A 246 -19.20 11.81 -2.36
C ILE A 246 -19.39 10.91 -1.13
N SER A 247 -19.24 11.47 0.06
CA SER A 247 -19.56 10.78 1.31
C SER A 247 -21.04 10.96 1.63
N ILE A 248 -21.76 9.85 1.80
CA ILE A 248 -23.18 9.84 2.18
C ILE A 248 -23.30 9.79 3.71
N THR A 249 -22.47 8.94 4.33
CA THR A 249 -22.31 8.82 5.79
C THR A 249 -20.82 8.66 6.10
N ASP A 250 -20.46 8.63 7.38
CA ASP A 250 -19.08 8.42 7.82
C ASP A 250 -18.44 7.13 7.26
N ASP A 251 -19.26 6.10 7.01
CA ASP A 251 -18.80 4.77 6.56
C ASP A 251 -19.16 4.45 5.10
N GLU A 252 -19.93 5.30 4.43
CA GLU A 252 -20.42 5.04 3.07
C GLU A 252 -20.05 6.16 2.10
N ARG A 253 -19.25 5.78 1.11
CA ARG A 253 -18.83 6.66 0.01
C ARG A 253 -19.33 6.11 -1.32
N VAL A 254 -19.75 7.03 -2.19
CA VAL A 254 -20.18 6.76 -3.56
C VAL A 254 -19.21 7.41 -4.53
N ALA A 255 -18.87 6.67 -5.59
CA ALA A 255 -18.05 7.16 -6.67
C ALA A 255 -18.94 7.44 -7.89
N ILE A 256 -19.04 8.70 -8.28
CA ILE A 256 -19.72 9.16 -9.48
C ILE A 256 -18.71 9.20 -10.60
N PHE A 257 -18.85 8.34 -11.59
CA PHE A 257 -17.97 8.24 -12.75
C PHE A 257 -18.55 8.95 -13.97
N ARG A 258 -17.65 9.51 -14.77
CA ARG A 258 -17.97 10.06 -16.09
C ARG A 258 -17.34 9.24 -17.22
N ASN A 259 -18.15 8.86 -18.20
CA ASN A 259 -17.73 8.19 -19.43
C ASN A 259 -18.28 8.96 -20.64
N GLY A 260 -17.51 9.93 -21.15
CA GLY A 260 -18.01 10.92 -22.10
C GLY A 260 -19.13 11.74 -21.48
N LYS A 261 -20.32 11.72 -22.08
CA LYS A 261 -21.51 12.43 -21.58
C LYS A 261 -22.29 11.65 -20.51
N LYS A 262 -21.97 10.38 -20.29
CA LYS A 262 -22.71 9.50 -19.38
C LYS A 262 -22.13 9.57 -17.97
N LEU A 263 -23.00 9.77 -16.98
CA LEU A 263 -22.69 9.76 -15.56
C LEU A 263 -23.36 8.55 -14.89
N SER A 264 -22.61 7.85 -14.05
CA SER A 264 -23.09 6.71 -13.29
C SER A 264 -22.54 6.76 -11.87
N ALA A 265 -23.31 6.31 -10.89
CA ALA A 265 -22.90 6.27 -9.49
C ALA A 265 -22.89 4.83 -8.97
N ILE A 266 -21.78 4.47 -8.34
CA ILE A 266 -21.54 3.13 -7.78
C ILE A 266 -20.93 3.25 -6.38
N SER A 267 -20.99 2.18 -5.59
CA SER A 267 -20.24 2.12 -4.34
C SER A 267 -18.76 2.43 -4.58
N ASN A 268 -18.15 3.22 -3.70
CA ASN A 268 -16.71 3.47 -3.75
C ASN A 268 -15.89 2.29 -3.21
N VAL A 269 -16.53 1.21 -2.74
CA VAL A 269 -15.88 0.07 -2.10
C VAL A 269 -15.90 -1.13 -3.04
N CYS A 270 -14.71 -1.55 -3.48
CA CYS A 270 -14.54 -2.72 -4.34
C CYS A 270 -14.90 -4.01 -3.57
N ALA A 271 -15.85 -4.79 -4.09
CA ALA A 271 -16.32 -6.03 -3.47
C ALA A 271 -15.22 -7.11 -3.30
N HIS A 272 -14.10 -7.01 -4.02
CA HIS A 272 -12.97 -7.93 -3.85
C HIS A 272 -12.30 -7.74 -2.47
N GLN A 273 -11.77 -6.55 -2.18
CA GLN A 273 -10.99 -6.30 -0.95
C GLN A 273 -11.12 -4.87 -0.42
N ASN A 274 -12.29 -4.25 -0.59
CA ASN A 274 -12.61 -2.90 -0.10
C ASN A 274 -11.70 -1.78 -0.64
N GLY A 275 -11.13 -1.98 -1.83
CA GLY A 275 -10.34 -0.94 -2.50
C GLY A 275 -11.19 0.25 -2.95
N PRO A 276 -10.64 1.48 -2.95
CA PRO A 276 -11.35 2.71 -3.31
C PRO A 276 -11.55 2.78 -4.82
N LEU A 277 -12.76 2.47 -5.30
CA LEU A 277 -13.06 2.43 -6.73
C LEU A 277 -12.90 3.81 -7.38
N GLY A 278 -13.28 4.88 -6.69
CA GLY A 278 -13.21 6.27 -7.15
C GLY A 278 -11.79 6.79 -7.40
N GLU A 279 -10.76 6.14 -6.83
CA GLU A 279 -9.35 6.41 -7.17
C GLU A 279 -8.93 5.72 -8.49
N GLY A 280 -9.75 4.80 -9.00
CA GLY A 280 -9.56 4.07 -10.24
C GLY A 280 -9.80 4.90 -11.52
N LYS A 281 -9.79 4.22 -12.66
CA LYS A 281 -10.17 4.77 -13.97
C LYS A 281 -11.07 3.82 -14.73
N ILE A 282 -11.84 4.38 -15.65
CA ILE A 282 -12.54 3.62 -16.67
C ILE A 282 -11.52 3.09 -17.69
N VAL A 283 -11.50 1.78 -17.88
CA VAL A 283 -10.71 1.07 -18.91
C VAL A 283 -11.65 0.07 -19.57
N TYR A 284 -11.74 0.10 -20.90
CA TYR A 284 -12.64 -0.77 -21.68
C TYR A 284 -14.11 -0.74 -21.17
N GLY A 285 -14.60 0.45 -20.79
CA GLY A 285 -15.98 0.64 -20.31
C GLY A 285 -16.24 0.23 -18.86
N CYS A 286 -15.25 -0.32 -18.15
CA CYS A 286 -15.36 -0.71 -16.74
C CYS A 286 -14.47 0.14 -15.86
N VAL A 287 -14.93 0.50 -14.65
CA VAL A 287 -14.03 1.03 -13.62
C VAL A 287 -13.04 -0.04 -13.20
N THR A 288 -11.76 0.29 -13.18
CA THR A 288 -10.68 -0.59 -12.72
C THR A 288 -10.20 -0.15 -11.35
N CYS A 289 -10.38 -1.01 -10.34
CA CYS A 289 -9.92 -0.81 -8.98
C CYS A 289 -8.39 -0.65 -8.94
N PRO A 290 -7.86 0.41 -8.29
CA PRO A 290 -6.43 0.71 -8.32
C PRO A 290 -5.57 -0.28 -7.52
N TRP A 291 -6.16 -1.11 -6.66
CA TRP A 291 -5.40 -2.06 -5.85
C TRP A 291 -5.01 -3.31 -6.63
N HIS A 292 -5.99 -4.04 -7.16
CA HIS A 292 -5.76 -5.36 -7.78
C HIS A 292 -6.27 -5.45 -9.21
N GLY A 293 -6.82 -4.36 -9.76
CA GLY A 293 -7.28 -4.29 -11.14
C GLY A 293 -8.63 -4.94 -11.39
N TYR A 294 -9.39 -5.25 -10.33
CA TYR A 294 -10.77 -5.71 -10.44
C TYR A 294 -11.62 -4.70 -11.18
N GLN A 295 -12.51 -5.18 -12.05
CA GLN A 295 -13.30 -4.35 -12.93
C GLN A 295 -14.78 -4.46 -12.64
N TYR A 296 -15.51 -3.35 -12.75
CA TYR A 296 -16.96 -3.32 -12.64
C TYR A 296 -17.55 -2.45 -13.74
N ARG A 297 -18.65 -2.91 -14.35
CA ARG A 297 -19.44 -2.06 -15.25
C ARG A 297 -20.15 -0.98 -14.43
N LEU A 298 -20.23 0.22 -14.99
CA LEU A 298 -20.80 1.37 -14.31
C LEU A 298 -22.33 1.36 -14.25
N GLU A 299 -22.97 0.74 -15.23
CA GLU A 299 -24.42 0.72 -15.36
C GLU A 299 -25.10 -0.31 -14.45
N ASP A 300 -24.41 -1.38 -14.04
CA ASP A 300 -25.00 -2.41 -13.19
C ASP A 300 -24.09 -2.90 -12.04
N GLY A 301 -22.88 -2.35 -11.90
CA GLY A 301 -21.96 -2.74 -10.85
C GLY A 301 -21.47 -4.19 -10.93
N LYS A 302 -21.64 -4.88 -12.06
CA LYS A 302 -21.19 -6.27 -12.20
C LYS A 302 -19.77 -6.35 -12.72
N SER A 303 -19.00 -7.30 -12.18
CA SER A 303 -17.71 -7.64 -12.76
C SER A 303 -17.90 -8.38 -14.10
N PRO A 304 -17.03 -8.13 -15.10
CA PRO A 304 -17.04 -8.92 -16.32
C PRO A 304 -16.57 -10.36 -16.04
N PRO A 305 -17.06 -11.36 -16.81
CA PRO A 305 -16.57 -12.74 -16.69
C PRO A 305 -15.03 -12.81 -16.79
N PRO A 306 -14.38 -13.72 -16.04
CA PRO A 306 -14.94 -14.81 -15.23
C PRO A 306 -15.33 -14.40 -13.80
N PHE A 307 -15.22 -13.12 -13.44
CA PHE A 307 -15.49 -12.63 -12.10
C PHE A 307 -17.01 -12.51 -11.86
N THR A 308 -17.44 -12.72 -10.62
CA THR A 308 -18.86 -12.75 -10.23
C THR A 308 -19.22 -11.69 -9.20
N GLU A 309 -18.23 -10.93 -8.73
CA GLU A 309 -18.40 -9.88 -7.74
C GLU A 309 -19.29 -8.75 -8.28
N GLN A 310 -20.14 -8.24 -7.41
CA GLN A 310 -21.09 -7.17 -7.73
C GLN A 310 -21.01 -6.09 -6.65
N ILE A 311 -21.22 -4.85 -7.06
CA ILE A 311 -21.29 -3.69 -6.16
C ILE A 311 -22.64 -2.99 -6.32
N SER A 312 -23.05 -2.26 -5.28
CA SER A 312 -24.25 -1.43 -5.31
C SER A 312 -24.11 -0.28 -6.31
N THR A 313 -25.21 0.03 -6.97
CA THR A 313 -25.38 1.19 -7.87
C THR A 313 -26.30 2.21 -7.21
N TYR A 314 -26.24 3.45 -7.68
CA TYR A 314 -27.03 4.56 -7.15
C TYR A 314 -27.68 5.33 -8.29
N ARG A 315 -28.85 5.91 -8.00
CA ARG A 315 -29.55 6.74 -8.98
C ARG A 315 -28.95 8.14 -8.99
N LEU A 316 -28.84 8.69 -10.19
CA LEU A 316 -28.49 10.08 -10.42
C LEU A 316 -29.65 10.79 -11.11
N LYS A 317 -29.75 12.11 -10.93
CA LYS A 317 -30.60 12.96 -11.76
C LYS A 317 -29.92 14.31 -12.01
N LEU A 318 -30.28 14.95 -13.11
CA LEU A 318 -29.86 16.32 -13.44
C LEU A 318 -31.08 17.23 -13.32
N GLU A 319 -31.01 18.19 -12.40
CA GLU A 319 -32.07 19.18 -12.18
C GLU A 319 -31.43 20.55 -11.99
N ASN A 320 -31.92 21.57 -12.69
CA ASN A 320 -31.41 22.95 -12.61
C ASN A 320 -29.88 23.06 -12.85
N GLY A 321 -29.33 22.20 -13.70
CA GLY A 321 -27.89 22.15 -13.99
C GLY A 321 -27.03 21.53 -12.88
N ARG A 322 -27.64 21.04 -11.80
CA ARG A 322 -26.97 20.35 -10.68
C ARG A 322 -27.12 18.83 -10.81
N LEU A 323 -26.08 18.11 -10.40
CA LEU A 323 -26.13 16.66 -10.29
C LEU A 323 -26.62 16.29 -8.89
N TRP A 324 -27.64 15.44 -8.82
CA TRP A 324 -28.17 14.93 -7.57
C TRP A 324 -27.96 13.43 -7.48
N LEU A 325 -27.53 12.96 -6.31
CA LEU A 325 -27.29 11.57 -5.96
C LEU A 325 -28.40 11.09 -5.02
N ASN A 326 -29.07 10.01 -5.39
CA ASN A 326 -29.95 9.32 -4.45
C ASN A 326 -29.09 8.55 -3.44
N ILE A 327 -29.29 8.77 -2.15
CA ILE A 327 -28.44 8.18 -1.10
C ILE A 327 -28.81 6.74 -0.75
N GLU A 328 -29.96 6.24 -1.21
CA GLU A 328 -30.38 4.85 -0.99
C GLU A 328 -29.69 3.92 -2.01
N ALA A 329 -28.78 3.10 -1.52
CA ALA A 329 -28.09 2.11 -2.33
C ALA A 329 -29.07 1.09 -2.94
N LEU A 330 -28.90 0.78 -4.22
CA LEU A 330 -29.61 -0.34 -4.84
C LEU A 330 -28.90 -1.66 -4.54
N PRO A 331 -29.63 -2.80 -4.56
CA PRO A 331 -29.01 -4.11 -4.44
C PRO A 331 -27.84 -4.27 -5.42
N PRO A 332 -26.73 -4.92 -5.02
CA PRO A 332 -25.61 -5.16 -5.92
C PRO A 332 -26.04 -5.83 -7.23
N GLY A 333 -25.49 -5.39 -8.35
CA GLY A 333 -25.86 -5.93 -9.66
C GLY A 333 -27.11 -5.30 -10.30
N THR A 334 -27.72 -4.29 -9.68
CA THR A 334 -28.91 -3.60 -10.22
C THR A 334 -28.52 -2.64 -11.34
N TYR A 335 -29.15 -2.81 -12.51
CA TYR A 335 -28.97 -1.88 -13.63
C TYR A 335 -29.61 -0.52 -13.33
N VAL A 336 -28.86 0.55 -13.63
CA VAL A 336 -29.28 1.94 -13.57
C VAL A 336 -28.86 2.61 -14.87
N GLU A 337 -29.84 3.20 -15.56
CA GLU A 337 -29.58 3.94 -16.79
C GLU A 337 -28.66 5.14 -16.48
N PRO A 338 -27.50 5.27 -17.17
CA PRO A 338 -26.60 6.40 -16.96
C PRO A 338 -27.27 7.73 -17.33
N VAL A 339 -27.04 8.75 -16.51
CA VAL A 339 -27.55 10.09 -16.78
C VAL A 339 -26.70 10.76 -17.85
N VAL A 340 -27.32 11.22 -18.94
CA VAL A 340 -26.64 11.94 -20.01
C VAL A 340 -26.62 13.43 -19.68
N SER A 341 -25.43 13.98 -19.47
CA SER A 341 -25.26 15.42 -19.23
C SER A 341 -24.97 16.16 -20.54
N PRO A 342 -25.85 17.08 -21.00
CA PRO A 342 -25.57 17.92 -22.17
C PRO A 342 -24.52 19.00 -21.87
N MET A 343 -24.22 19.24 -20.59
CA MET A 343 -23.28 20.27 -20.12
C MET A 343 -21.81 19.82 -20.20
N VAL A 344 -21.56 18.56 -20.53
CA VAL A 344 -20.23 18.02 -20.66
C VAL A 344 -19.97 17.61 -22.11
N ALA A 345 -18.83 18.01 -22.66
CA ALA A 345 -18.43 17.62 -24.02
C ALA A 345 -18.11 16.11 -24.09
N GLU A 346 -18.23 15.52 -25.28
CA GLU A 346 -17.60 14.22 -25.53
C GLU A 346 -16.09 14.37 -25.32
N GLY A 347 -15.53 13.62 -24.37
CA GLY A 347 -14.09 13.63 -24.09
C GLY A 347 -13.31 13.10 -25.30
N SER A 348 -12.18 13.77 -25.59
CA SER A 348 -11.19 13.42 -26.62
C SER A 348 -10.42 12.15 -26.31
#